data_AF-A0A8X8FT74-F1
#
_entry.id   AF-A0A8X8FT74-F1
#
_cell.length_a   1.000
_cell.length_b   1.000
_cell.length_c   1.000
_cell.angle_alpha   90.00
_cell.angle_beta   90.00
_cell.angle_gamma   90.00
#
_symmetry.space_group_name_H-M   'P 1'
#
loop_
_entity.id
_entity.type
_entity.pdbx_description
1 polymer ?
#
loop_
_entity_poly.entity_id
_entity_poly.type
_entity_poly.pdbx_seq_one_letter_code
_entity_poly.pdbx_strand_id
1 'polypeptide(L)'
;MPTLTISQTSPALSPPAPPHAPASPIHEHASLLFCAAGPAAPVLDQSRAAAEFDVGRDSQKFIAGWPCVTMMGRSIEIPAAEQRIRPATFFSAANPADSATRELYLQAYQSHSHDNQSVRQEIGQAALAQVREQAQRLDLQLPLQDVRTRQAYRMDAATGQGVPYLHARDMPFRAALDAADAAIHTFLPGYATGDRYSLILATLINPRLNVSIAYSRGNAAEEHHAREAFEVIRSALGASGQQDAAHRVSLYEYTGASLKNARESLDDSATRADFKHVAGAPSPLVGGDAHEATHVFHISATTELIARRFRDPDLSPEARCIAVRDKLIALVHPVERERIDALVDTVVAEQGIQPGAAALWIADREYANAREAEAISRPMMFEQIADALDHAGSPVYCIADTYINRARDENGEDRLTDRHPYRPKLHPHIGRFWAAELNGERVLAPREHQWYFMHKLLDTVGGPVIGIRSGALEPFALMGHQVIYLEHKDMFTPERHACWQGVIPYHRLITNHTTGYLNKESETFRDNALRSLLSETLQRRLERGAADPQYGPWPDRQQSLSRMEDDLARGILSSNELKLLVAMTRSRTTAMQTAALPGTFGAAPRAS
;
A
#
# COMPACT_ATOMS: atom_id res chain seq x y z
N MET A 1 -40.05 33.87 -81.41
CA MET A 1 -40.58 32.64 -80.78
C MET A 1 -39.92 31.46 -81.48
N PRO A 2 -39.20 30.61 -80.74
CA PRO A 2 -39.82 29.57 -79.93
C PRO A 2 -39.33 29.54 -78.46
N THR A 3 -39.83 28.53 -77.76
CA THR A 3 -40.21 28.34 -76.35
C THR A 3 -39.08 28.22 -75.32
N LEU A 4 -39.39 28.66 -74.09
CA LEU A 4 -38.66 28.46 -72.84
C LEU A 4 -38.36 26.97 -72.54
N THR A 5 -37.18 26.72 -71.98
CA THR A 5 -37.00 25.73 -70.90
C THR A 5 -35.82 26.16 -70.02
N ILE A 6 -36.08 26.19 -68.72
CA ILE A 6 -35.16 26.58 -67.64
C ILE A 6 -34.32 25.36 -67.25
N SER A 7 -33.01 25.54 -67.10
CA SER A 7 -32.27 24.87 -66.02
C SER A 7 -31.02 25.69 -65.68
N GLN A 8 -31.06 26.34 -64.51
CA GLN A 8 -29.93 27.03 -63.90
C GLN A 8 -29.00 25.99 -63.28
N THR A 9 -27.72 26.05 -63.66
CA THR A 9 -26.61 25.51 -62.88
C THR A 9 -26.29 26.51 -61.76
N SER A 10 -26.51 26.11 -60.50
CA SER A 10 -25.85 26.71 -59.34
C SER A 10 -25.72 25.66 -58.23
N PRO A 11 -24.58 25.61 -57.54
CA PRO A 11 -24.23 24.54 -56.60
C PRO A 11 -25.03 24.68 -55.31
N ALA A 12 -25.91 23.73 -55.02
CA ALA A 12 -26.63 23.66 -53.76
C ALA A 12 -25.75 23.00 -52.68
N LEU A 13 -25.18 23.86 -51.83
CA LEU A 13 -25.11 23.77 -50.37
C LEU A 13 -25.13 22.35 -49.77
N SER A 14 -23.96 21.90 -49.31
CA SER A 14 -23.87 20.84 -48.29
C SER A 14 -24.69 21.25 -47.06
N PRO A 15 -25.34 20.29 -46.37
CA PRO A 15 -26.11 20.59 -45.17
C PRO A 15 -25.20 21.26 -44.12
N PRO A 16 -25.73 22.21 -43.32
CA PRO A 16 -24.97 22.80 -42.23
C PRO A 16 -24.50 21.68 -41.30
N ALA A 17 -23.22 21.75 -40.91
CA ALA A 17 -22.67 20.85 -39.91
C ALA A 17 -23.57 20.87 -38.66
N PRO A 18 -23.81 19.72 -38.02
CA PRO A 18 -24.58 19.68 -36.79
C PRO A 18 -23.97 20.67 -35.79
N PRO A 19 -24.80 21.39 -34.99
CA PRO A 19 -24.30 22.31 -33.99
C PRO A 19 -23.30 21.57 -33.10
N HIS A 20 -22.11 22.16 -32.97
CA HIS A 20 -21.03 21.64 -32.16
C HIS A 20 -21.58 21.17 -30.81
N ALA A 21 -21.34 19.90 -30.46
CA ALA A 21 -21.49 19.47 -29.08
C ALA A 21 -20.66 20.43 -28.22
N PRO A 22 -21.20 21.01 -27.13
CA PRO A 22 -20.42 21.88 -26.26
C PRO A 22 -19.18 21.09 -25.83
N ALA A 23 -18.01 21.72 -25.96
CA ALA A 23 -16.78 21.15 -25.45
C ALA A 23 -17.00 20.79 -23.98
N SER A 24 -16.52 19.61 -23.56
CA SER A 24 -16.51 19.27 -22.13
C SER A 24 -15.88 20.45 -21.38
N PRO A 25 -16.42 20.88 -20.22
CA PRO A 25 -15.82 21.94 -19.43
C PRO A 25 -14.33 21.70 -19.20
N ILE A 26 -13.90 20.44 -19.11
CA ILE A 26 -12.49 20.05 -18.97
C ILE A 26 -11.64 20.51 -20.19
N HIS A 27 -12.20 20.51 -21.40
CA HIS A 27 -11.54 20.95 -22.63
C HIS A 27 -11.39 22.49 -22.71
N GLU A 28 -12.37 23.26 -22.23
CA GLU A 28 -12.24 24.71 -22.06
C GLU A 28 -11.27 25.08 -20.92
N HIS A 29 -11.25 24.30 -19.83
CA HIS A 29 -10.30 24.51 -18.73
C HIS A 29 -8.86 24.13 -19.12
N ALA A 30 -8.68 23.09 -19.93
CA ALA A 30 -7.40 22.67 -20.48
C ALA A 30 -6.80 23.80 -21.34
N SER A 31 -7.52 24.29 -22.35
CA SER A 31 -7.04 25.27 -23.33
C SER A 31 -6.64 26.65 -22.75
N LEU A 32 -7.13 27.03 -21.58
CA LEU A 32 -6.73 28.26 -20.87
C LEU A 32 -5.39 28.14 -20.10
N LEU A 33 -4.89 26.92 -19.94
CA LEU A 33 -3.73 26.58 -19.10
C LEU A 33 -2.49 26.15 -19.91
N PHE A 34 -2.63 25.99 -21.23
CA PHE A 34 -1.52 25.77 -22.13
C PHE A 34 -1.08 27.06 -22.81
N CYS A 35 0.23 27.27 -22.94
CA CYS A 35 0.75 28.29 -23.85
C CYS A 35 0.92 27.68 -25.25
N ALA A 36 0.44 28.36 -26.30
CA ALA A 36 0.71 27.94 -27.68
C ALA A 36 2.22 27.98 -27.94
N ALA A 37 2.80 26.88 -28.45
CA ALA A 37 4.20 26.84 -28.85
C ALA A 37 4.38 27.70 -30.11
N GLY A 38 4.91 28.91 -29.95
CA GLY A 38 5.18 29.81 -31.07
C GLY A 38 6.34 30.78 -30.77
N PRO A 39 6.85 31.50 -31.78
CA PRO A 39 8.01 32.41 -31.64
C PRO A 39 7.82 33.55 -30.63
N ALA A 40 6.57 33.79 -30.20
CA ALA A 40 6.18 34.81 -29.24
C ALA A 40 5.87 34.25 -27.83
N ALA A 41 6.11 32.95 -27.56
CA ALA A 41 5.90 32.37 -26.24
C ALA A 41 6.87 32.98 -25.22
N PRO A 42 6.40 33.39 -24.02
CA PRO A 42 7.28 33.94 -23.00
C PRO A 42 8.31 32.89 -22.58
N VAL A 43 9.59 33.26 -22.62
CA VAL A 43 10.68 32.47 -22.06
C VAL A 43 10.44 32.39 -20.56
N LEU A 44 9.86 31.28 -20.08
CA LEU A 44 9.76 30.99 -18.66
C LEU A 44 11.19 30.78 -18.15
N ASP A 45 11.72 31.79 -17.48
CA ASP A 45 13.10 31.86 -16.97
C ASP A 45 13.27 31.00 -15.70
N GLN A 46 12.87 29.73 -15.79
CA GLN A 46 13.19 28.66 -14.86
C GLN A 46 13.39 27.37 -15.65
N SER A 47 14.62 26.89 -15.65
CA SER A 47 15.18 25.74 -16.36
C SER A 47 14.56 24.37 -16.00
N ARG A 48 13.26 24.19 -16.24
CA ARG A 48 12.60 22.87 -16.30
C ARG A 48 11.94 22.78 -17.67
N ALA A 49 12.39 21.85 -18.50
CA ALA A 49 11.80 21.58 -19.81
C ALA A 49 10.29 21.35 -19.62
N ALA A 50 9.48 22.29 -20.12
CA ALA A 50 8.04 22.17 -20.07
C ALA A 50 7.61 21.05 -21.04
N ALA A 51 6.64 20.23 -20.64
CA ALA A 51 6.16 19.14 -21.48
C ALA A 51 5.25 19.72 -22.59
N GLU A 52 5.52 19.34 -23.83
CA GLU A 52 4.66 19.63 -24.99
C GLU A 52 3.58 18.55 -25.08
N PHE A 53 2.31 18.96 -25.21
CA PHE A 53 1.17 18.08 -25.43
C PHE A 53 0.45 18.50 -26.71
N ASP A 54 -0.04 17.53 -27.48
CA ASP A 54 -0.91 17.78 -28.62
C ASP A 54 -2.36 17.88 -28.13
N VAL A 55 -2.87 19.11 -28.02
CA VAL A 55 -4.23 19.36 -27.55
C VAL A 55 -5.00 20.12 -28.64
N GLY A 56 -5.55 19.40 -29.62
CA GLY A 56 -6.47 19.98 -30.61
C GLY A 56 -6.65 19.16 -31.89
N ARG A 57 -7.75 19.42 -32.61
CA ARG A 57 -8.08 18.80 -33.91
C ARG A 57 -7.06 19.09 -35.03
N ASP A 58 -6.20 20.10 -34.85
CA ASP A 58 -5.36 20.66 -35.92
C ASP A 58 -3.84 20.50 -35.68
N SER A 59 -3.41 19.58 -34.81
CA SER A 59 -1.97 19.30 -34.53
C SER A 59 -1.16 20.52 -34.04
N GLN A 60 -1.80 21.46 -33.33
CA GLN A 60 -1.08 22.54 -32.64
C GLN A 60 -0.50 22.02 -31.32
N LYS A 61 0.82 22.20 -31.17
CA LYS A 61 1.56 21.86 -29.96
C LYS A 61 1.36 22.90 -28.86
N PHE A 62 0.98 22.42 -27.69
CA PHE A 62 0.71 23.23 -26.51
C PHE A 62 1.72 22.90 -25.40
N ILE A 63 2.36 23.91 -24.82
CA ILE A 63 3.34 23.74 -23.74
C ILE A 63 2.60 23.78 -22.40
N ALA A 64 2.62 22.69 -21.64
CA ALA A 64 2.16 22.69 -20.25
C ALA A 64 3.34 22.89 -19.30
N GLY A 65 3.27 23.96 -18.50
CA GLY A 65 4.20 24.17 -17.40
C GLY A 65 3.95 23.17 -16.26
N TRP A 66 4.93 23.06 -15.35
CA TRP A 66 4.86 22.25 -14.12
C TRP A 66 3.54 22.40 -13.32
N PRO A 67 2.93 23.60 -13.17
CA PRO A 67 1.63 23.74 -12.54
C PRO A 67 0.49 22.98 -13.25
N CYS A 68 0.53 22.86 -14.57
CA CYS A 68 -0.47 22.16 -15.37
C CYS A 68 -0.33 20.64 -15.31
N VAL A 69 0.90 20.12 -15.41
CA VAL A 69 1.17 18.68 -15.22
C VAL A 69 0.81 18.25 -13.79
N THR A 70 1.07 19.12 -12.80
CA THR A 70 0.67 18.88 -11.41
C THR A 70 -0.85 19.01 -11.21
N MET A 71 -1.52 19.90 -11.94
CA MET A 71 -2.99 20.05 -11.92
C MET A 71 -3.70 18.85 -12.55
N MET A 72 -3.17 18.36 -13.67
CA MET A 72 -3.65 17.16 -14.34
C MET A 72 -2.99 15.89 -13.78
N GLY A 73 -2.44 15.92 -12.57
CA GLY A 73 -1.90 14.76 -11.85
C GLY A 73 -2.76 14.33 -10.65
N ARG A 74 -3.89 15.01 -10.43
CA ARG A 74 -4.67 14.99 -9.19
C ARG A 74 -6.06 14.38 -9.32
N SER A 75 -6.53 13.82 -8.20
CA SER A 75 -7.83 13.19 -7.97
C SER A 75 -8.94 13.71 -8.88
N ILE A 76 -9.66 12.86 -9.61
CA ILE A 76 -10.76 13.24 -10.51
C ILE A 76 -12.08 12.65 -9.96
N GLU A 77 -13.19 13.40 -10.04
CA GLU A 77 -14.55 12.87 -9.90
C GLU A 77 -14.98 12.34 -11.27
N ILE A 78 -15.42 11.09 -11.35
CA ILE A 78 -15.33 10.32 -12.62
C ILE A 78 -16.70 10.04 -13.27
N PRO A 79 -16.97 10.54 -14.49
CA PRO A 79 -18.11 10.16 -15.32
C PRO A 79 -17.77 9.04 -16.33
N ALA A 80 -18.77 8.25 -16.74
CA ALA A 80 -18.64 6.94 -17.40
C ALA A 80 -18.44 6.90 -18.95
N ALA A 81 -17.85 5.78 -19.44
CA ALA A 81 -17.73 5.21 -20.83
C ALA A 81 -16.43 5.54 -21.63
N GLU A 82 -15.74 4.69 -22.46
CA GLU A 82 -15.68 3.24 -22.82
C GLU A 82 -14.24 2.75 -23.30
N GLN A 83 -13.91 1.42 -23.27
CA GLN A 83 -12.62 0.62 -23.41
C GLN A 83 -11.84 -0.10 -22.22
N ARG A 84 -11.52 -1.40 -22.39
CA ARG A 84 -11.42 -2.44 -21.32
C ARG A 84 -10.04 -2.71 -20.69
N ILE A 85 -9.91 -2.48 -19.38
CA ILE A 85 -9.26 -3.45 -18.45
C ILE A 85 -10.36 -4.41 -18.03
N ARG A 86 -10.17 -5.73 -18.14
CA ARG A 86 -11.17 -6.67 -17.59
C ARG A 86 -10.95 -6.70 -16.07
N PRO A 87 -11.80 -6.12 -15.21
CA PRO A 87 -11.80 -6.55 -13.82
C PRO A 87 -11.99 -8.07 -13.82
N ALA A 88 -11.38 -8.78 -12.87
CA ALA A 88 -11.74 -10.18 -12.70
C ALA A 88 -13.24 -10.17 -12.43
N THR A 89 -14.01 -11.02 -13.10
CA THR A 89 -15.49 -10.90 -13.13
C THR A 89 -16.13 -10.93 -11.73
N PHE A 90 -15.35 -11.29 -10.72
CA PHE A 90 -15.69 -11.41 -9.29
C PHE A 90 -15.05 -10.32 -8.41
N PHE A 91 -13.93 -9.71 -8.80
CA PHE A 91 -13.23 -8.69 -7.99
C PHE A 91 -13.63 -7.27 -8.41
N SER A 92 -14.44 -6.63 -7.56
CA SER A 92 -14.77 -5.21 -7.69
C SER A 92 -13.75 -4.35 -6.94
N ALA A 93 -13.36 -3.21 -7.52
CA ALA A 93 -12.68 -2.14 -6.78
C ALA A 93 -13.55 -1.56 -5.65
N ALA A 94 -14.87 -1.77 -5.73
CA ALA A 94 -15.83 -1.37 -4.72
C ALA A 94 -15.88 -2.36 -3.56
N ASN A 95 -15.48 -1.92 -2.37
CA ASN A 95 -16.03 -2.51 -1.17
C ASN A 95 -17.55 -2.25 -1.13
N PRO A 96 -18.34 -3.14 -0.51
CA PRO A 96 -19.77 -2.96 -0.35
C PRO A 96 -20.02 -1.99 0.81
N ALA A 97 -20.19 -0.71 0.47
CA ALA A 97 -21.12 0.15 1.20
C ALA A 97 -22.35 0.22 0.30
N ASP A 98 -23.32 -0.67 0.51
CA ASP A 98 -24.53 -0.79 -0.32
C ASP A 98 -24.30 -0.92 -1.86
N SER A 99 -25.35 -1.25 -2.58
CA SER A 99 -25.27 -1.48 -4.03
C SER A 99 -24.99 -0.20 -4.81
N ALA A 100 -25.40 0.97 -4.30
CA ALA A 100 -25.22 2.24 -4.99
C ALA A 100 -23.75 2.71 -4.95
N THR A 101 -23.05 2.56 -3.82
CA THR A 101 -21.60 2.85 -3.78
C THR A 101 -20.82 1.83 -4.62
N ARG A 102 -21.27 0.57 -4.69
CA ARG A 102 -20.67 -0.45 -5.56
C ARG A 102 -20.71 -0.04 -7.03
N GLU A 103 -21.85 0.45 -7.49
CA GLU A 103 -22.01 0.96 -8.85
C GLU A 103 -21.13 2.19 -9.11
N LEU A 104 -21.04 3.13 -8.17
CA LEU A 104 -20.16 4.31 -8.29
C LEU A 104 -18.69 3.95 -8.43
N TYR A 105 -18.18 2.99 -7.65
CA TYR A 105 -16.80 2.50 -7.76
C TYR A 105 -16.57 1.71 -9.06
N LEU A 106 -17.54 0.90 -9.49
CA LEU A 106 -17.46 0.20 -10.78
C LEU A 106 -17.46 1.19 -11.93
N GLN A 107 -18.27 2.25 -11.86
CA GLN A 107 -18.26 3.36 -12.81
C GLN A 107 -16.94 4.14 -12.75
N ALA A 108 -16.37 4.37 -11.56
CA ALA A 108 -15.07 5.03 -11.38
C ALA A 108 -13.91 4.20 -11.99
N TYR A 109 -13.89 2.89 -11.75
CA TYR A 109 -12.92 1.98 -12.37
C TYR A 109 -13.16 1.84 -13.88
N GLN A 110 -14.44 1.77 -14.26
CA GLN A 110 -15.04 1.96 -15.58
C GLN A 110 -14.36 3.08 -16.35
N SER A 111 -14.69 4.29 -15.94
CA SER A 111 -14.23 5.58 -16.45
C SER A 111 -12.71 5.79 -16.42
N HIS A 112 -12.00 5.21 -15.44
CA HIS A 112 -10.53 5.11 -15.47
C HIS A 112 -9.97 4.43 -16.71
N SER A 113 -10.68 3.42 -17.20
CA SER A 113 -10.28 2.68 -18.40
C SER A 113 -10.75 3.34 -19.70
N HIS A 114 -11.50 4.44 -19.64
CA HIS A 114 -12.55 4.72 -20.63
C HIS A 114 -12.53 6.12 -21.28
N ASP A 115 -11.63 7.02 -20.88
CA ASP A 115 -11.59 8.38 -21.42
C ASP A 115 -10.37 8.58 -22.33
N ASN A 116 -10.51 8.28 -23.63
CA ASN A 116 -9.60 8.62 -24.76
C ASN A 116 -8.12 8.89 -24.37
N GLN A 117 -7.44 7.80 -24.02
CA GLN A 117 -6.10 7.71 -23.42
C GLN A 117 -4.94 8.08 -24.36
N SER A 118 -4.79 9.36 -24.70
CA SER A 118 -3.45 9.90 -25.05
C SER A 118 -3.00 10.84 -23.93
N VAL A 119 -3.78 11.89 -23.65
CA VAL A 119 -3.36 12.96 -22.73
C VAL A 119 -3.14 12.47 -21.29
N ARG A 120 -4.05 11.68 -20.69
CA ARG A 120 -3.86 11.20 -19.30
C ARG A 120 -2.65 10.27 -19.16
N GLN A 121 -2.45 9.41 -20.16
CA GLN A 121 -1.30 8.53 -20.21
C GLN A 121 -0.03 9.33 -20.46
N GLU A 122 -0.04 10.30 -21.36
CA GLU A 122 1.04 11.25 -21.64
C GLU A 122 1.41 12.04 -20.37
N ILE A 123 0.44 12.49 -19.59
CA ILE A 123 0.67 13.16 -18.31
C ILE A 123 1.32 12.20 -17.32
N GLY A 124 0.78 10.98 -17.18
CA GLY A 124 1.38 9.95 -16.35
C GLY A 124 2.83 9.63 -16.77
N GLN A 125 3.08 9.52 -18.07
CA GLN A 125 4.41 9.25 -18.63
C GLN A 125 5.36 10.44 -18.44
N ALA A 126 4.88 11.67 -18.60
CA ALA A 126 5.66 12.88 -18.34
C ALA A 126 6.02 12.99 -16.85
N ALA A 127 5.07 12.70 -15.96
CA ALA A 127 5.31 12.65 -14.52
C ALA A 127 6.34 11.58 -14.16
N LEU A 128 6.21 10.38 -14.73
CA LEU A 128 7.18 9.29 -14.54
C LEU A 128 8.57 9.67 -15.09
N ALA A 129 8.65 10.31 -16.25
CA ALA A 129 9.92 10.79 -16.83
C ALA A 129 10.62 11.82 -15.93
N GLN A 130 9.86 12.73 -15.34
CA GLN A 130 10.39 13.71 -14.38
C GLN A 130 10.81 13.04 -13.08
N VAL A 131 10.08 12.05 -12.59
CA VAL A 131 10.46 11.25 -11.42
C VAL A 131 11.76 10.49 -11.67
N ARG A 132 11.98 9.96 -12.89
CA ARG A 132 13.26 9.36 -13.27
C ARG A 132 14.40 10.37 -13.21
N GLU A 133 14.20 11.58 -13.73
CA GLU A 133 15.21 12.65 -13.66
C GLU A 133 15.51 13.05 -12.20
N GLN A 134 14.46 13.21 -11.38
CA GLN A 134 14.61 13.52 -9.97
C GLN A 134 15.33 12.40 -9.22
N ALA A 135 15.03 11.14 -9.50
CA ALA A 135 15.72 9.99 -8.93
C ALA A 135 17.22 9.97 -9.24
N GLN A 136 17.62 10.42 -10.44
CA GLN A 136 19.03 10.58 -10.80
C GLN A 136 19.68 11.76 -10.08
N ARG A 137 18.97 12.88 -9.92
CA ARG A 137 19.46 14.02 -9.12
C ARG A 137 19.60 13.66 -7.65
N LEU A 138 18.71 12.82 -7.11
CA LEU A 138 18.78 12.31 -5.75
C LEU A 138 20.05 11.47 -5.52
N ASP A 139 20.56 10.75 -6.53
CA ASP A 139 21.85 10.04 -6.40
C ASP A 139 23.02 11.00 -6.12
N LEU A 140 22.95 12.25 -6.57
CA LEU A 140 23.97 13.28 -6.29
C LEU A 140 23.89 13.79 -4.85
N GLN A 141 22.68 13.75 -4.26
CA GLN A 141 22.41 14.21 -2.89
C GLN A 141 22.55 13.08 -1.87
N LEU A 142 22.38 11.83 -2.32
CA LEU A 142 22.42 10.61 -1.52
C LEU A 142 23.54 9.72 -2.06
N PRO A 143 24.78 9.90 -1.57
CA PRO A 143 25.90 9.05 -1.93
C PRO A 143 25.52 7.57 -1.83
N LEU A 144 25.95 6.77 -2.80
CA LEU A 144 25.72 5.32 -2.81
C LEU A 144 26.16 4.66 -1.49
N GLN A 145 27.21 5.18 -0.86
CA GLN A 145 27.69 4.70 0.43
C GLN A 145 26.64 4.87 1.55
N ASP A 146 25.84 5.92 1.52
CA ASP A 146 24.79 6.14 2.51
C ASP A 146 23.62 5.18 2.29
N VAL A 147 23.25 4.94 1.02
CA VAL A 147 22.26 3.91 0.67
C VAL A 147 22.69 2.55 1.24
N ARG A 148 23.96 2.18 1.05
CA ARG A 148 24.55 0.94 1.58
C ARG A 148 24.56 0.90 3.11
N THR A 149 25.07 1.96 3.74
CA THR A 149 25.26 2.02 5.20
C THR A 149 23.93 1.92 5.93
N ARG A 150 22.87 2.54 5.40
CA ARG A 150 21.53 2.43 6.01
C ARG A 150 20.99 1.01 6.02
N GLN A 151 21.30 0.18 5.01
CA GLN A 151 20.83 -1.21 4.98
C GLN A 151 21.41 -2.08 6.10
N ALA A 152 22.47 -1.63 6.77
CA ALA A 152 23.05 -2.31 7.94
C ALA A 152 22.33 -1.98 9.25
N TYR A 153 21.31 -1.11 9.25
CA TYR A 153 20.56 -0.78 10.47
C TYR A 153 19.93 -2.03 11.08
N ARG A 154 20.31 -2.33 12.34
CA ARG A 154 19.85 -3.51 13.10
C ARG A 154 20.15 -4.85 12.40
N MET A 155 21.27 -4.91 11.68
CA MET A 155 21.79 -6.14 11.07
C MET A 155 23.02 -6.64 11.84
N ASP A 156 23.13 -7.95 12.00
CA ASP A 156 24.35 -8.62 12.42
C ASP A 156 25.35 -8.64 11.24
N ALA A 157 26.53 -8.08 11.45
CA ALA A 157 27.52 -7.91 10.38
C ALA A 157 28.13 -9.23 9.89
N ALA A 158 28.15 -10.27 10.72
CA ALA A 158 28.76 -11.55 10.37
C ALA A 158 27.82 -12.41 9.51
N THR A 159 26.54 -12.47 9.88
CA THR A 159 25.53 -13.29 9.22
C THR A 159 24.77 -12.55 8.14
N GLY A 160 24.72 -11.22 8.22
CA GLY A 160 23.85 -10.40 7.39
C GLY A 160 22.37 -10.61 7.65
N GLN A 161 22.01 -11.07 8.85
CA GLN A 161 20.64 -11.24 9.32
C GLN A 161 20.27 -10.18 10.34
N GLY A 162 18.97 -9.94 10.52
CA GLY A 162 18.44 -9.02 11.48
C GLY A 162 18.71 -9.41 12.93
N VAL A 163 19.01 -8.43 13.78
CA VAL A 163 19.21 -8.67 15.22
C VAL A 163 17.88 -9.00 15.91
N PRO A 164 17.86 -9.92 16.90
CA PRO A 164 16.72 -10.18 17.77
C PRO A 164 16.10 -8.91 18.37
N TYR A 165 14.77 -8.89 18.53
CA TYR A 165 14.05 -7.78 19.18
C TYR A 165 13.08 -8.31 20.23
N LEU A 166 13.20 -7.76 21.43
CA LEU A 166 12.26 -7.94 22.53
C LEU A 166 12.03 -6.58 23.18
N HIS A 167 10.81 -6.29 23.63
CA HIS A 167 10.48 -5.01 24.25
C HIS A 167 11.39 -4.75 25.46
N ALA A 168 11.79 -3.49 25.69
CA ALA A 168 12.76 -3.15 26.73
C ALA A 168 12.35 -3.68 28.12
N ARG A 169 11.05 -3.65 28.43
CA ARG A 169 10.49 -4.18 29.69
C ARG A 169 10.66 -5.70 29.86
N ASP A 170 10.66 -6.43 28.75
CA ASP A 170 10.70 -7.90 28.73
C ASP A 170 12.15 -8.43 28.67
N MET A 171 13.12 -7.56 28.36
CA MET A 171 14.54 -7.94 28.23
C MET A 171 15.11 -8.71 29.44
N PRO A 172 14.80 -8.35 30.71
CA PRO A 172 15.26 -9.12 31.87
C PRO A 172 14.74 -10.56 31.90
N PHE A 173 13.63 -10.84 31.22
CA PHE A 173 12.96 -12.14 31.19
C PHE A 173 13.29 -12.96 29.95
N ARG A 174 14.24 -12.51 29.11
CA ARG A 174 14.60 -13.17 27.85
C ARG A 174 14.90 -14.67 28.01
N ALA A 175 15.54 -15.05 29.11
CA ALA A 175 15.88 -16.45 29.41
C ALA A 175 14.64 -17.36 29.56
N ALA A 176 13.47 -16.82 29.92
CA ALA A 176 12.24 -17.61 29.98
C ALA A 176 11.77 -18.08 28.58
N LEU A 177 12.15 -17.38 27.52
CA LEU A 177 11.89 -17.81 26.15
C LEU A 177 12.76 -19.02 25.75
N ASP A 178 13.91 -19.20 26.40
CA ASP A 178 14.86 -20.31 26.16
C ASP A 178 14.50 -21.61 26.90
N ALA A 179 13.73 -21.52 28.00
CA ALA A 179 13.40 -22.68 28.82
C ALA A 179 12.48 -23.66 28.08
N ALA A 180 12.98 -24.83 27.66
CA ALA A 180 12.32 -25.75 26.72
C ALA A 180 10.84 -26.05 27.03
N ASP A 181 10.47 -26.23 28.30
CA ASP A 181 9.14 -26.70 28.71
C ASP A 181 8.29 -25.64 29.44
N ALA A 182 8.80 -24.41 29.61
CA ALA A 182 8.09 -23.39 30.36
C ALA A 182 6.97 -22.73 29.53
N ALA A 183 5.77 -22.60 30.08
CA ALA A 183 4.71 -21.82 29.48
C ALA A 183 5.15 -20.36 29.26
N ILE A 184 4.81 -19.80 28.09
CA ILE A 184 5.08 -18.40 27.76
C ILE A 184 3.74 -17.68 27.73
N HIS A 185 3.62 -16.58 28.46
CA HIS A 185 2.39 -15.79 28.49
C HIS A 185 2.63 -14.46 27.78
N THR A 186 1.80 -14.12 26.80
CA THR A 186 1.87 -12.83 26.08
C THR A 186 0.55 -12.09 26.18
N PHE A 187 0.62 -10.76 26.07
CA PHE A 187 -0.55 -9.89 26.11
C PHE A 187 -0.84 -9.22 24.76
N LEU A 188 -2.10 -9.22 24.35
CA LEU A 188 -2.61 -8.49 23.18
C LEU A 188 -3.69 -7.48 23.64
N PRO A 189 -3.46 -6.17 23.51
CA PRO A 189 -4.51 -5.20 23.72
C PRO A 189 -5.50 -5.20 22.55
N GLY A 190 -6.80 -5.08 22.83
CA GLY A 190 -7.89 -5.20 21.87
C GLY A 190 -7.83 -4.18 20.73
N TYR A 191 -7.23 -3.01 20.98
CA TYR A 191 -6.99 -2.00 19.94
C TYR A 191 -5.90 -2.38 18.93
N ALA A 192 -5.02 -3.35 19.24
CA ALA A 192 -3.90 -3.74 18.38
C ALA A 192 -4.31 -4.82 17.36
N THR A 193 -5.35 -4.51 16.56
CA THR A 193 -5.93 -5.44 15.57
C THR A 193 -4.93 -5.92 14.51
N GLY A 194 -3.87 -5.17 14.23
CA GLY A 194 -2.81 -5.58 13.31
C GLY A 194 -1.92 -6.71 13.83
N ASP A 195 -1.69 -6.77 15.15
CA ASP A 195 -0.77 -7.73 15.78
C ASP A 195 -1.40 -9.12 15.98
N ARG A 196 -2.74 -9.21 15.85
CA ARG A 196 -3.47 -10.48 15.95
C ARG A 196 -2.93 -11.55 15.00
N TYR A 197 -2.39 -11.13 13.85
CA TYR A 197 -1.94 -12.04 12.80
C TYR A 197 -0.61 -12.71 13.13
N SER A 198 0.41 -11.91 13.48
CA SER A 198 1.68 -12.43 13.96
C SER A 198 1.46 -13.30 15.20
N LEU A 199 0.46 -12.99 16.01
CA LEU A 199 0.07 -13.77 17.18
C LEU A 199 -0.56 -15.12 16.83
N ILE A 200 -1.53 -15.20 15.90
CA ILE A 200 -2.08 -16.48 15.41
C ILE A 200 -0.92 -17.38 14.96
N LEU A 201 -0.03 -16.83 14.13
CA LEU A 201 1.13 -17.55 13.60
C LEU A 201 2.07 -18.03 14.70
N ALA A 202 2.47 -17.15 15.62
CA ALA A 202 3.32 -17.50 16.74
C ALA A 202 2.69 -18.60 17.62
N THR A 203 1.37 -18.54 17.84
CA THR A 203 0.64 -19.50 18.68
C THR A 203 0.50 -20.86 18.00
N LEU A 204 0.32 -20.88 16.67
CA LEU A 204 0.30 -22.10 15.87
C LEU A 204 1.66 -22.80 15.85
N ILE A 205 2.77 -22.05 15.76
CA ILE A 205 4.11 -22.64 15.62
C ILE A 205 4.80 -22.94 16.96
N ASN A 206 4.38 -22.28 18.04
CA ASN A 206 4.93 -22.48 19.38
C ASN A 206 3.83 -22.95 20.34
N PRO A 207 3.78 -24.24 20.72
CA PRO A 207 2.73 -24.78 21.57
C PRO A 207 2.76 -24.24 23.01
N ARG A 208 3.87 -23.65 23.45
CA ARG A 208 4.03 -23.10 24.81
C ARG A 208 3.39 -21.72 24.97
N LEU A 209 3.04 -21.06 23.87
CA LEU A 209 2.54 -19.69 23.89
C LEU A 209 1.07 -19.65 24.32
N ASN A 210 0.79 -18.89 25.37
CA ASN A 210 -0.52 -18.59 25.91
C ASN A 210 -0.80 -17.10 25.76
N VAL A 211 -2.04 -16.76 25.43
CA VAL A 211 -2.42 -15.43 24.99
C VAL A 211 -3.49 -14.85 25.91
N SER A 212 -3.20 -13.67 26.48
CA SER A 212 -4.18 -12.87 27.21
C SER A 212 -4.59 -11.68 26.35
N ILE A 213 -5.88 -11.58 26.02
CA ILE A 213 -6.46 -10.51 25.21
C ILE A 213 -7.33 -9.66 26.13
N ALA A 214 -7.24 -8.33 26.04
CA ALA A 214 -8.07 -7.45 26.86
C ALA A 214 -8.66 -6.28 26.09
N TYR A 215 -9.81 -5.78 26.55
CA TYR A 215 -10.43 -4.54 26.08
C TYR A 215 -10.75 -3.61 27.24
N SER A 216 -10.80 -2.29 26.98
CA SER A 216 -11.17 -1.31 28.01
C SER A 216 -12.68 -1.34 28.26
N ARG A 217 -13.09 -1.32 29.54
CA ARG A 217 -14.51 -1.27 29.91
C ARG A 217 -15.21 -0.06 29.27
N GLY A 218 -16.34 -0.30 28.63
CA GLY A 218 -17.14 0.74 27.98
C GLY A 218 -16.66 1.14 26.59
N ASN A 219 -15.60 0.52 26.06
CA ASN A 219 -15.15 0.72 24.68
C ASN A 219 -15.67 -0.40 23.76
N ALA A 220 -16.86 -0.20 23.19
CA ALA A 220 -17.54 -1.21 22.38
C ALA A 220 -16.75 -1.66 21.13
N ALA A 221 -16.01 -0.75 20.49
CA ALA A 221 -15.18 -1.08 19.32
C ALA A 221 -14.01 -1.98 19.71
N GLU A 222 -13.33 -1.66 20.82
CA GLU A 222 -12.23 -2.47 21.33
C GLU A 222 -12.71 -3.83 21.84
N GLU A 223 -13.87 -3.89 22.50
CA GLU A 223 -14.51 -5.14 22.91
C GLU A 223 -14.81 -6.04 21.72
N HIS A 224 -15.43 -5.49 20.66
CA HIS A 224 -15.71 -6.22 19.44
C HIS A 224 -14.43 -6.83 18.84
N HIS A 225 -13.38 -6.03 18.69
CA HIS A 225 -12.10 -6.50 18.15
C HIS A 225 -11.39 -7.52 19.03
N ALA A 226 -11.44 -7.36 20.36
CA ALA A 226 -10.85 -8.31 21.31
C ALA A 226 -11.58 -9.67 21.27
N ARG A 227 -12.92 -9.65 21.21
CA ARG A 227 -13.74 -10.87 21.06
C ARG A 227 -13.48 -11.57 19.74
N GLU A 228 -13.41 -10.82 18.65
CA GLU A 228 -13.05 -11.35 17.33
C GLU A 228 -11.67 -12.03 17.38
N ALA A 229 -10.66 -11.37 17.95
CA ALA A 229 -9.32 -11.95 18.07
C ALA A 229 -9.31 -13.22 18.93
N PHE A 230 -10.03 -13.23 20.06
CA PHE A 230 -10.18 -14.40 20.92
C PHE A 230 -10.76 -15.60 20.15
N GLU A 231 -11.87 -15.39 19.44
CA GLU A 231 -12.54 -16.45 18.69
C GLU A 231 -11.71 -16.97 17.52
N VAL A 232 -11.06 -16.07 16.76
CA VAL A 232 -10.23 -16.45 15.62
C VAL A 232 -9.01 -17.26 16.07
N ILE A 233 -8.29 -16.82 17.11
CA ILE A 233 -7.11 -17.55 17.60
C ILE A 233 -7.52 -18.92 18.13
N ARG A 234 -8.58 -18.98 18.95
CA ARG A 234 -9.09 -20.23 19.52
C ARG A 234 -9.52 -21.22 18.43
N SER A 235 -10.26 -20.74 17.43
CA SER A 235 -10.72 -21.56 16.31
C SER A 235 -9.53 -22.06 15.48
N ALA A 236 -8.53 -21.22 15.23
CA ALA A 236 -7.33 -21.61 14.49
C ALA A 236 -6.53 -22.71 15.21
N LEU A 237 -6.42 -22.63 16.54
CA LEU A 237 -5.78 -23.68 17.34
C LEU A 237 -6.55 -25.00 17.29
N GLY A 238 -7.88 -24.95 17.36
CA GLY A 238 -8.73 -26.13 17.21
C GLY A 238 -8.61 -26.78 15.84
N ALA A 239 -8.72 -26.00 14.77
CA ALA A 239 -8.65 -26.49 13.38
C ALA A 239 -7.28 -27.08 13.02
N SER A 240 -6.20 -26.55 13.59
CA SER A 240 -4.83 -27.06 13.38
C SER A 240 -4.46 -28.26 14.27
N GLY A 241 -5.42 -28.83 15.01
CA GLY A 241 -5.22 -30.00 15.85
C GLY A 241 -4.28 -29.77 17.04
N GLN A 242 -4.09 -28.52 17.47
CA GLN A 242 -3.26 -28.23 18.64
C GLN A 242 -3.95 -28.75 19.91
N GLN A 243 -3.17 -29.44 20.75
CA GLN A 243 -3.64 -29.83 22.08
C GLN A 243 -3.92 -28.57 22.92
N ASP A 244 -4.89 -28.69 23.81
CA ASP A 244 -5.20 -27.69 24.82
C ASP A 244 -5.61 -26.29 24.30
N ALA A 245 -6.13 -26.22 23.07
CA ALA A 245 -6.53 -24.96 22.42
C ALA A 245 -7.45 -24.07 23.29
N ALA A 246 -8.31 -24.67 24.12
CA ALA A 246 -9.24 -23.98 24.98
C ALA A 246 -8.57 -23.25 26.17
N HIS A 247 -7.39 -23.69 26.63
CA HIS A 247 -6.69 -23.08 27.76
C HIS A 247 -5.59 -22.10 27.33
N ARG A 248 -5.28 -22.02 26.03
CA ARG A 248 -4.21 -21.18 25.50
C ARG A 248 -4.60 -19.74 25.22
N VAL A 249 -5.88 -19.40 25.25
CA VAL A 249 -6.39 -18.06 24.95
C VAL A 249 -7.39 -17.64 26.01
N SER A 250 -7.21 -16.43 26.53
CA SER A 250 -8.02 -15.85 27.59
C SER A 250 -8.46 -14.44 27.18
N LEU A 251 -9.69 -14.07 27.54
CA LEU A 251 -10.27 -12.75 27.31
C LEU A 251 -10.52 -12.05 28.64
N TYR A 252 -10.17 -10.78 28.70
CA TYR A 252 -10.28 -9.93 29.87
C TYR A 252 -10.96 -8.60 29.57
N GLU A 253 -11.67 -8.07 30.56
CA GLU A 253 -12.09 -6.68 30.63
C GLU A 253 -11.10 -5.91 31.51
N TYR A 254 -10.68 -4.73 31.08
CA TYR A 254 -9.80 -3.84 31.85
C TYR A 254 -10.58 -2.64 32.39
N THR A 255 -10.52 -2.42 33.70
CA THR A 255 -11.26 -1.35 34.40
C THR A 255 -10.42 -0.13 34.73
N GLY A 256 -9.10 -0.19 34.54
CA GLY A 256 -8.19 0.91 34.82
C GLY A 256 -8.21 2.03 33.77
N ALA A 257 -7.41 3.07 33.99
CA ALA A 257 -7.49 4.31 33.23
C ALA A 257 -7.08 4.20 31.74
N SER A 258 -6.05 3.39 31.43
CA SER A 258 -5.56 3.25 30.06
C SER A 258 -4.91 1.89 29.82
N LEU A 259 -5.52 1.08 28.93
CA LEU A 259 -4.94 -0.20 28.50
C LEU A 259 -3.59 -0.02 27.78
N LYS A 260 -3.41 1.13 27.13
CA LYS A 260 -2.13 1.48 26.47
C LYS A 260 -1.00 1.66 27.48
N ASN A 261 -1.28 2.15 28.68
CA ASN A 261 -0.28 2.28 29.73
C ASN A 261 -0.11 0.97 30.50
N ALA A 262 -1.21 0.26 30.77
CA ALA A 262 -1.20 -1.02 31.48
C ALA A 262 -0.27 -2.06 30.84
N ARG A 263 -0.16 -2.06 29.50
CA ARG A 263 0.73 -2.96 28.78
C ARG A 263 2.21 -2.80 29.14
N GLU A 264 2.61 -1.70 29.77
CA GLU A 264 3.99 -1.43 30.20
C GLU A 264 4.27 -1.97 31.61
N SER A 265 3.23 -2.33 32.37
CA SER A 265 3.27 -2.68 33.79
C SER A 265 2.49 -3.95 34.12
N LEU A 266 2.43 -4.91 33.18
CA LEU A 266 1.62 -6.14 33.31
C LEU A 266 2.10 -7.07 34.43
N ASP A 267 3.25 -6.80 35.05
CA ASP A 267 3.76 -7.57 36.19
C ASP A 267 3.42 -6.92 37.54
N ASP A 268 2.90 -5.70 37.54
CA ASP A 268 2.54 -4.99 38.76
C ASP A 268 1.16 -5.46 39.27
N SER A 269 1.08 -5.89 40.54
CA SER A 269 -0.18 -6.31 41.17
C SER A 269 -1.28 -5.25 41.07
N ALA A 270 -0.92 -3.97 41.19
CA ALA A 270 -1.86 -2.85 41.04
C ALA A 270 -2.46 -2.78 39.62
N THR A 271 -1.67 -3.05 38.59
CA THR A 271 -2.15 -3.10 37.20
C THR A 271 -3.01 -4.34 36.97
N ARG A 272 -2.60 -5.50 37.52
CA ARG A 272 -3.33 -6.77 37.40
C ARG A 272 -4.71 -6.73 38.07
N ALA A 273 -4.85 -6.00 39.17
CA ALA A 273 -6.13 -5.82 39.88
C ALA A 273 -7.24 -5.18 39.02
N ASP A 274 -6.85 -4.43 37.98
CA ASP A 274 -7.79 -3.82 37.03
C ASP A 274 -8.23 -4.76 35.90
N PHE A 275 -7.71 -5.98 35.83
CA PHE A 275 -8.15 -6.98 34.86
C PHE A 275 -9.19 -7.93 35.46
N LYS A 276 -10.29 -8.13 34.74
CA LYS A 276 -11.36 -9.05 35.08
C LYS A 276 -11.49 -10.13 34.02
N HIS A 277 -11.40 -11.38 34.42
CA HIS A 277 -11.57 -12.52 33.51
C HIS A 277 -12.98 -12.55 32.91
N VAL A 278 -13.08 -12.75 31.59
CA VAL A 278 -14.33 -12.80 30.83
C VAL A 278 -14.56 -14.19 30.22
N ALA A 279 -13.57 -14.76 29.54
CA ALA A 279 -13.69 -16.04 28.84
C ALA A 279 -12.34 -16.74 28.64
N GLY A 280 -12.38 -18.04 28.35
CA GLY A 280 -11.19 -18.89 28.23
C GLY A 280 -10.74 -19.46 29.57
N ALA A 281 -9.53 -20.02 29.60
CA ALA A 281 -8.90 -20.40 30.87
C ALA A 281 -8.26 -19.19 31.53
N PRO A 282 -8.26 -19.09 32.87
CA PRO A 282 -7.51 -18.06 33.58
C PRO A 282 -6.02 -18.11 33.20
N SER A 283 -5.44 -16.96 32.97
CA SER A 283 -4.01 -16.76 32.72
C SER A 283 -3.38 -16.03 33.91
N PRO A 284 -2.04 -15.98 34.00
CA PRO A 284 -1.35 -15.29 35.10
C PRO A 284 -1.63 -13.79 35.21
N LEU A 285 -2.30 -13.18 34.20
CA LEU A 285 -2.73 -11.80 34.24
C LEU A 285 -3.73 -11.53 35.38
N VAL A 286 -4.54 -12.52 35.74
CA VAL A 286 -5.49 -12.46 36.87
C VAL A 286 -5.38 -13.77 37.65
N GLY A 287 -4.46 -13.81 38.60
CA GLY A 287 -4.30 -14.96 39.50
C GLY A 287 -3.70 -14.55 40.85
N GLY A 288 -3.89 -15.37 41.89
CA GLY A 288 -3.31 -15.12 43.24
C GLY A 288 -1.79 -15.24 43.28
N ASP A 289 -1.18 -15.19 44.47
CA ASP A 289 0.28 -15.04 44.70
C ASP A 289 1.21 -15.90 43.82
N ALA A 290 0.81 -17.14 43.46
CA ALA A 290 1.58 -18.01 42.58
C ALA A 290 1.65 -17.54 41.11
N HIS A 291 0.65 -16.79 40.65
CA HIS A 291 0.56 -16.21 39.31
C HIS A 291 1.22 -14.84 39.22
N GLU A 292 1.31 -14.08 40.31
CA GLU A 292 2.00 -12.78 40.37
C GLU A 292 3.49 -12.89 40.00
N ALA A 293 4.14 -14.00 40.35
CA ALA A 293 5.54 -14.26 40.00
C ALA A 293 5.77 -14.62 38.52
N THR A 294 4.70 -14.87 37.74
CA THR A 294 4.83 -15.24 36.32
C THR A 294 4.80 -14.00 35.43
N HIS A 295 5.85 -13.82 34.64
CA HIS A 295 5.95 -12.69 33.71
C HIS A 295 4.98 -12.83 32.53
N VAL A 296 4.30 -11.74 32.17
CA VAL A 296 3.43 -11.67 30.99
C VAL A 296 4.06 -10.76 29.95
N PHE A 297 4.63 -11.33 28.89
CA PHE A 297 5.36 -10.61 27.84
C PHE A 297 4.48 -9.62 27.06
N HIS A 298 5.12 -8.54 26.60
CA HIS A 298 4.59 -7.71 25.53
C HIS A 298 4.50 -8.52 24.22
N ILE A 299 3.58 -8.14 23.33
CA ILE A 299 3.30 -8.84 22.06
C ILE A 299 4.54 -9.04 21.17
N SER A 300 5.59 -8.25 21.35
CA SER A 300 6.89 -8.41 20.69
C SER A 300 7.54 -9.78 20.93
N ALA A 301 7.23 -10.48 22.02
CA ALA A 301 7.72 -11.84 22.24
C ALA A 301 7.32 -12.80 21.11
N THR A 302 6.18 -12.59 20.45
CA THR A 302 5.78 -13.35 19.26
C THR A 302 6.82 -13.25 18.15
N THR A 303 7.35 -12.05 17.94
CA THR A 303 8.30 -11.73 16.88
C THR A 303 9.63 -12.45 17.13
N GLU A 304 10.09 -12.43 18.38
CA GLU A 304 11.30 -13.15 18.82
C GLU A 304 11.13 -14.69 18.76
N LEU A 305 9.97 -15.22 19.17
CA LEU A 305 9.71 -16.66 19.11
C LEU A 305 9.67 -17.20 17.68
N ILE A 306 9.05 -16.45 16.76
CA ILE A 306 9.10 -16.74 15.33
C ILE A 306 10.56 -16.73 14.86
N ALA A 307 11.30 -15.65 15.14
CA ALA A 307 12.69 -15.52 14.69
C ALA A 307 13.59 -16.64 15.24
N ARG A 308 13.40 -17.06 16.49
CA ARG A 308 14.13 -18.19 17.10
C ARG A 308 13.87 -19.50 16.36
N ARG A 309 12.60 -19.84 16.10
CA ARG A 309 12.25 -21.02 15.29
C ARG A 309 12.92 -20.98 13.92
N PHE A 310 12.95 -19.79 13.31
CA PHE A 310 13.54 -19.63 11.99
C PHE A 310 15.07 -19.49 11.99
N ARG A 311 15.73 -19.44 13.14
CA ARG A 311 17.19 -19.54 13.30
C ARG A 311 17.65 -20.92 13.77
N ASP A 312 16.72 -21.84 14.05
CA ASP A 312 17.02 -23.18 14.54
C ASP A 312 17.91 -23.95 13.53
N PRO A 313 19.20 -24.19 13.83
CA PRO A 313 20.15 -24.76 12.88
C PRO A 313 19.78 -26.19 12.46
N ASP A 314 18.93 -26.88 13.23
CA ASP A 314 18.53 -28.26 12.97
C ASP A 314 17.45 -28.37 11.88
N LEU A 315 16.85 -27.24 11.47
CA LEU A 315 15.84 -27.17 10.42
C LEU A 315 16.38 -26.47 9.17
N SER A 316 16.18 -27.04 7.98
CA SER A 316 16.41 -26.31 6.72
C SER A 316 15.46 -25.11 6.58
N PRO A 317 15.85 -24.02 5.89
CA PRO A 317 14.97 -22.89 5.59
C PRO A 317 13.61 -23.29 4.99
N GLU A 318 13.61 -24.26 4.09
CA GLU A 318 12.41 -24.78 3.43
C GLU A 318 11.50 -25.51 4.43
N ALA A 319 12.07 -26.42 5.25
CA ALA A 319 11.32 -27.14 6.26
C ALA A 319 10.68 -26.20 7.31
N ARG A 320 11.37 -25.11 7.66
CA ARG A 320 10.83 -24.08 8.56
C ARG A 320 9.55 -23.46 7.97
N CYS A 321 9.55 -23.13 6.68
CA CYS A 321 8.41 -22.54 5.98
C CYS A 321 7.26 -23.54 5.74
N ILE A 322 7.58 -24.78 5.33
CA ILE A 322 6.58 -25.82 5.03
C ILE A 322 5.71 -26.09 6.25
N ALA A 323 6.30 -26.26 7.43
CA ALA A 323 5.53 -26.51 8.65
C ALA A 323 4.57 -25.37 9.02
N VAL A 324 4.93 -24.11 8.70
CA VAL A 324 4.03 -22.96 8.91
C VAL A 324 2.92 -22.94 7.87
N ARG A 325 3.29 -23.16 6.61
CA ARG A 325 2.36 -23.23 5.48
C ARG A 325 1.30 -24.30 5.70
N ASP A 326 1.67 -25.51 6.08
CA ASP A 326 0.73 -26.60 6.32
C ASP A 326 -0.27 -26.26 7.42
N LYS A 327 0.18 -25.64 8.52
CA LYS A 327 -0.70 -25.20 9.61
C LYS A 327 -1.68 -24.12 9.17
N LEU A 328 -1.26 -23.21 8.29
CA LEU A 328 -2.13 -22.15 7.77
C LEU A 328 -3.11 -22.67 6.73
N ILE A 329 -2.66 -23.56 5.84
CA ILE A 329 -3.52 -24.23 4.86
C ILE A 329 -4.60 -25.06 5.58
N ALA A 330 -4.25 -25.72 6.69
CA ALA A 330 -5.19 -26.52 7.49
C ALA A 330 -6.32 -25.69 8.13
N LEU A 331 -6.20 -24.36 8.20
CA LEU A 331 -7.28 -23.50 8.66
C LEU A 331 -8.44 -23.42 7.67
N VAL A 332 -8.21 -23.77 6.40
CA VAL A 332 -9.21 -23.69 5.33
C VAL A 332 -9.72 -25.10 5.01
N HIS A 333 -11.05 -25.26 5.09
CA HIS A 333 -11.69 -26.54 4.81
C HIS A 333 -11.36 -27.02 3.38
N PRO A 334 -11.13 -28.34 3.14
CA PRO A 334 -10.75 -28.85 1.81
C PRO A 334 -11.64 -28.36 0.65
N VAL A 335 -12.96 -28.34 0.84
CA VAL A 335 -13.92 -27.85 -0.16
C VAL A 335 -13.70 -26.37 -0.49
N GLU A 336 -13.43 -25.54 0.51
CA GLU A 336 -13.14 -24.11 0.29
C GLU A 336 -11.78 -23.90 -0.36
N ARG A 337 -10.80 -24.76 -0.07
CA ARG A 337 -9.49 -24.73 -0.76
C ARG A 337 -9.62 -24.97 -2.25
N GLU A 338 -10.39 -25.98 -2.67
CA GLU A 338 -10.65 -26.25 -4.08
C GLU A 338 -11.33 -25.07 -4.78
N ARG A 339 -12.31 -24.43 -4.11
CA ARG A 339 -12.98 -23.23 -4.62
C ARG A 339 -12.00 -22.06 -4.79
N ILE A 340 -11.13 -21.85 -3.80
CA ILE A 340 -10.15 -20.75 -3.83
C ILE A 340 -9.05 -21.03 -4.88
N ASP A 341 -8.60 -22.26 -5.03
CA ASP A 341 -7.63 -22.66 -6.06
C ASP A 341 -8.17 -22.35 -7.46
N ALA A 342 -9.41 -22.78 -7.75
CA ALA A 342 -10.06 -22.47 -9.02
C ALA A 342 -10.26 -20.96 -9.25
N LEU A 343 -10.54 -20.21 -8.17
CA LEU A 343 -10.64 -18.76 -8.22
C LEU A 343 -9.29 -18.13 -8.58
N VAL A 344 -8.18 -18.58 -7.99
CA VAL A 344 -6.84 -18.09 -8.34
C VAL A 344 -6.52 -18.32 -9.81
N ASP A 345 -6.76 -19.53 -10.32
CA ASP A 345 -6.49 -19.85 -11.73
C ASP A 345 -7.28 -18.94 -12.68
N THR A 346 -8.56 -18.72 -12.33
CA THR A 346 -9.44 -17.82 -13.09
C THR A 346 -8.92 -16.38 -13.06
N VAL A 347 -8.50 -15.89 -11.90
CA VAL A 347 -7.98 -14.52 -11.74
C VAL A 347 -6.70 -14.31 -12.52
N VAL A 348 -5.75 -15.26 -12.44
CA VAL A 348 -4.50 -15.20 -13.21
C VAL A 348 -4.79 -15.16 -14.70
N ALA A 349 -5.69 -16.00 -15.18
CA ALA A 349 -6.08 -16.06 -16.59
C ALA A 349 -6.82 -14.80 -17.06
N GLU A 350 -7.82 -14.33 -16.31
CA GLU A 350 -8.64 -13.15 -16.68
C GLU A 350 -7.84 -11.85 -16.63
N GLN A 351 -6.95 -11.70 -15.65
CA GLN A 351 -6.09 -10.53 -15.51
C GLN A 351 -4.85 -10.58 -16.42
N GLY A 352 -4.53 -11.74 -17.00
CA GLY A 352 -3.32 -11.90 -17.82
C GLY A 352 -2.02 -11.77 -17.03
N ILE A 353 -2.03 -12.20 -15.76
CA ILE A 353 -0.84 -12.12 -14.89
C ILE A 353 0.21 -13.09 -15.41
N GLN A 354 1.40 -12.58 -15.72
CA GLN A 354 2.49 -13.36 -16.28
C GLN A 354 3.21 -14.17 -15.19
N PRO A 355 3.70 -15.39 -15.50
CA PRO A 355 4.58 -16.12 -14.61
C PRO A 355 5.83 -15.30 -14.24
N GLY A 356 6.23 -15.37 -12.98
CA GLY A 356 7.34 -14.61 -12.40
C GLY A 356 7.05 -13.13 -12.14
N ALA A 357 5.82 -12.65 -12.37
CA ALA A 357 5.50 -11.25 -12.15
C ALA A 357 5.62 -10.83 -10.69
N ALA A 358 6.19 -9.66 -10.43
CA ALA A 358 6.29 -9.09 -9.10
C ALA A 358 4.92 -8.50 -8.67
N ALA A 359 4.46 -8.90 -7.50
CA ALA A 359 3.27 -8.38 -6.87
C ALA A 359 3.56 -7.06 -6.16
N LEU A 360 2.85 -6.00 -6.54
CA LEU A 360 2.88 -4.72 -5.86
C LEU A 360 1.70 -4.62 -4.89
N TRP A 361 1.97 -4.71 -3.59
CA TRP A 361 0.95 -4.57 -2.55
C TRP A 361 0.64 -3.09 -2.31
N ILE A 362 -0.53 -2.67 -2.80
CA ILE A 362 -1.03 -1.31 -2.64
C ILE A 362 -1.81 -1.23 -1.34
N ALA A 363 -1.24 -0.56 -0.34
CA ALA A 363 -1.90 -0.30 0.92
C ALA A 363 -2.63 1.05 0.84
N ASP A 364 -3.93 1.04 1.07
CA ASP A 364 -4.73 2.26 1.12
C ASP A 364 -5.88 2.11 2.12
N ARG A 365 -6.01 3.06 3.04
CA ARG A 365 -6.93 2.91 4.16
C ARG A 365 -7.91 4.06 4.23
N GLU A 366 -9.19 3.71 4.12
CA GLU A 366 -10.30 4.64 4.34
C GLU A 366 -10.21 5.24 5.75
N TYR A 367 -10.37 6.57 5.83
CA TYR A 367 -10.35 7.32 7.09
C TYR A 367 -9.10 7.15 7.96
N ALA A 368 -7.95 6.81 7.35
CA ALA A 368 -6.68 6.68 8.05
C ALA A 368 -6.38 7.92 8.91
N ASN A 369 -5.89 7.71 10.14
CA ASN A 369 -5.33 8.81 10.93
C ASN A 369 -3.90 9.15 10.49
N ALA A 370 -3.28 10.21 11.03
CA ALA A 370 -1.94 10.65 10.63
C ALA A 370 -0.89 9.55 10.74
N ARG A 371 -0.96 8.72 11.79
CA ARG A 371 -0.04 7.59 12.00
C ARG A 371 -0.27 6.45 11.01
N GLU A 372 -1.49 6.27 10.56
CA GLU A 372 -1.86 5.27 9.56
C GLU A 372 -1.51 5.74 8.14
N ALA A 373 -1.51 7.05 7.89
CA ALA A 373 -1.15 7.64 6.60
C ALA A 373 0.31 7.33 6.20
N GLU A 374 1.21 7.19 7.18
CA GLU A 374 2.60 6.74 6.95
C GLU A 374 2.69 5.31 6.37
N ALA A 375 1.61 4.54 6.48
CA ALA A 375 1.49 3.17 5.98
C ALA A 375 0.67 3.06 4.68
N ILE A 376 0.33 4.18 4.03
CA ILE A 376 -0.40 4.21 2.76
C ILE A 376 0.56 4.36 1.58
N SER A 377 0.37 3.54 0.55
CA SER A 377 1.24 3.50 -0.64
C SER A 377 1.16 4.81 -1.40
N ARG A 378 2.33 5.38 -1.72
CA ARG A 378 2.46 6.52 -2.64
C ARG A 378 2.38 6.04 -4.09
N PRO A 379 1.38 6.45 -4.88
CA PRO A 379 1.17 5.88 -6.21
C PRO A 379 2.36 6.02 -7.15
N MET A 380 2.95 7.21 -7.21
CA MET A 380 4.08 7.50 -8.11
C MET A 380 5.35 6.73 -7.75
N MET A 381 5.57 6.43 -6.46
CA MET A 381 6.66 5.55 -6.02
C MET A 381 6.48 4.13 -6.56
N PHE A 382 5.26 3.61 -6.53
CA PHE A 382 4.95 2.29 -7.04
C PHE A 382 5.00 2.22 -8.57
N GLU A 383 4.64 3.30 -9.28
CA GLU A 383 4.87 3.39 -10.73
C GLU A 383 6.37 3.44 -11.07
N GLN A 384 7.16 4.15 -10.27
CA GLN A 384 8.61 4.17 -10.41
C GLN A 384 9.24 2.78 -10.21
N ILE A 385 8.75 2.01 -9.23
CA ILE A 385 9.17 0.62 -8.98
C ILE A 385 8.73 -0.28 -10.14
N ALA A 386 7.47 -0.19 -10.56
CA ALA A 386 6.93 -0.95 -11.68
C ALA A 386 7.77 -0.74 -12.94
N ASP A 387 8.07 0.52 -13.24
CA ASP A 387 8.89 0.91 -14.37
C ASP A 387 10.30 0.33 -14.31
N ALA A 388 10.97 0.39 -13.15
CA ALA A 388 12.30 -0.17 -12.97
C ALA A 388 12.33 -1.69 -13.12
N LEU A 389 11.28 -2.40 -12.66
CA LEU A 389 11.13 -3.84 -12.80
C LEU A 389 10.87 -4.23 -14.26
N ASP A 390 9.97 -3.52 -14.95
CA ASP A 390 9.68 -3.73 -16.37
C ASP A 390 10.94 -3.55 -17.24
N HIS A 391 11.72 -2.48 -17.01
CA HIS A 391 13.01 -2.28 -17.69
C HIS A 391 14.03 -3.38 -17.40
N ALA A 392 13.90 -4.04 -16.24
CA ALA A 392 14.72 -5.17 -15.85
C ALA A 392 14.17 -6.52 -16.34
N GLY A 393 13.09 -6.53 -17.13
CA GLY A 393 12.45 -7.73 -17.66
C GLY A 393 11.62 -8.50 -16.63
N SER A 394 11.19 -7.85 -15.55
CA SER A 394 10.32 -8.43 -14.52
C SER A 394 8.92 -7.81 -14.63
N PRO A 395 7.92 -8.53 -15.17
CA PRO A 395 6.56 -8.01 -15.27
C PRO A 395 5.98 -7.74 -13.87
N VAL A 396 4.95 -6.90 -13.79
CA VAL A 396 4.35 -6.53 -12.51
C VAL A 396 2.82 -6.66 -12.53
N TYR A 397 2.24 -6.81 -11.35
CA TYR A 397 0.80 -6.72 -11.14
C TYR A 397 0.51 -6.14 -9.74
N CYS A 398 -0.65 -5.50 -9.59
CA CYS A 398 -1.04 -4.83 -8.35
C CYS A 398 -2.06 -5.67 -7.56
N ILE A 399 -1.94 -5.62 -6.22
CA ILE A 399 -2.80 -6.31 -5.27
C ILE A 399 -3.23 -5.34 -4.16
N ALA A 400 -4.43 -5.56 -3.62
CA ALA A 400 -4.99 -4.88 -2.44
C ALA A 400 -5.37 -3.41 -2.64
N ASP A 401 -6.27 -2.93 -1.76
CA ASP A 401 -6.94 -1.63 -1.49
C ASP A 401 -7.33 -0.70 -2.66
N THR A 402 -6.66 -0.80 -3.80
CA THR A 402 -6.67 0.13 -4.92
C THR A 402 -6.18 1.51 -4.50
N TYR A 403 -6.09 2.46 -5.43
CA TYR A 403 -5.89 3.87 -5.11
C TYR A 403 -7.22 4.64 -5.00
N ILE A 404 -8.34 3.92 -5.07
CA ILE A 404 -9.70 4.46 -5.10
C ILE A 404 -10.36 4.10 -3.76
N ASN A 405 -10.57 5.10 -2.92
CA ASN A 405 -11.06 4.92 -1.55
C ASN A 405 -12.06 6.02 -1.15
N ARG A 406 -12.85 5.76 -0.10
CA ARG A 406 -13.62 6.83 0.57
C ARG A 406 -12.69 7.75 1.35
N ALA A 407 -12.93 9.05 1.23
CA ALA A 407 -12.29 10.09 2.02
C ALA A 407 -13.36 11.05 2.56
N ARG A 408 -13.08 11.72 3.68
CA ARG A 408 -13.91 12.83 4.15
C ARG A 408 -13.39 14.14 3.57
N ASP A 409 -14.30 14.96 3.07
CA ASP A 409 -13.96 16.32 2.68
C ASP A 409 -13.85 17.26 3.89
N GLU A 410 -13.60 18.54 3.63
CA GLU A 410 -13.45 19.59 4.65
C GLU A 410 -14.72 19.84 5.48
N ASN A 411 -15.88 19.43 4.97
CA ASN A 411 -17.17 19.51 5.66
C ASN A 411 -17.52 18.20 6.39
N GLY A 412 -16.66 17.18 6.29
CA GLY A 412 -16.86 15.88 6.89
C GLY A 412 -17.77 14.94 6.08
N GLU A 413 -18.09 15.29 4.83
CA GLU A 413 -18.91 14.47 3.94
C GLU A 413 -18.06 13.38 3.27
N ASP A 414 -18.65 12.19 3.10
CA ASP A 414 -17.99 11.06 2.45
C ASP A 414 -17.95 11.26 0.92
N ARG A 415 -16.75 11.18 0.33
CA ARG A 415 -16.54 11.21 -1.12
C ARG A 415 -15.67 10.05 -1.59
N LEU A 416 -15.89 9.63 -2.83
CA LEU A 416 -15.01 8.71 -3.52
C LEU A 416 -13.81 9.48 -4.08
N THR A 417 -12.60 9.13 -3.66
CA THR A 417 -11.36 9.75 -4.13
C THR A 417 -10.51 8.71 -4.82
N ASP A 418 -10.11 8.99 -6.06
CA ASP A 418 -9.03 8.28 -6.70
C ASP A 418 -7.71 9.05 -6.53
N ARG A 419 -6.75 8.44 -5.85
CA ARG A 419 -5.43 9.03 -5.55
C ARG A 419 -4.42 8.82 -6.68
N HIS A 420 -4.78 8.05 -7.72
CA HIS A 420 -3.90 7.82 -8.88
C HIS A 420 -4.62 7.85 -10.24
N PRO A 421 -5.13 9.04 -10.65
CA PRO A 421 -5.95 9.17 -11.86
C PRO A 421 -5.18 9.18 -13.18
N TYR A 422 -3.86 9.31 -13.14
CA TYR A 422 -3.01 9.48 -14.32
C TYR A 422 -1.93 8.41 -14.35
N ARG A 423 -2.34 7.15 -14.40
CA ARG A 423 -1.40 6.02 -14.45
C ARG A 423 -0.65 6.03 -15.79
N PRO A 424 0.69 6.00 -15.79
CA PRO A 424 1.49 5.97 -17.03
C PRO A 424 1.27 4.69 -17.84
N LYS A 425 0.97 3.59 -17.14
CA LYS A 425 0.73 2.26 -17.70
C LYS A 425 -0.34 1.55 -16.88
N LEU A 426 -1.11 0.71 -17.56
CA LEU A 426 -2.07 -0.18 -16.92
C LEU A 426 -1.39 -1.50 -16.59
N HIS A 427 -1.36 -1.84 -15.31
CA HIS A 427 -0.87 -3.13 -14.81
C HIS A 427 -2.07 -4.01 -14.43
N PRO A 428 -1.97 -5.36 -14.57
CA PRO A 428 -2.99 -6.26 -14.04
C PRO A 428 -3.27 -5.95 -12.57
N HIS A 429 -4.55 -5.94 -12.16
CA HIS A 429 -4.92 -5.47 -10.82
C HIS A 429 -6.02 -6.34 -10.21
N ILE A 430 -5.71 -6.98 -9.07
CA ILE A 430 -6.63 -7.91 -8.41
C ILE A 430 -7.62 -7.19 -7.48
N GLY A 431 -7.27 -6.01 -6.97
CA GLY A 431 -8.22 -5.17 -6.22
C GLY A 431 -8.46 -5.64 -4.80
N ARG A 432 -9.61 -5.26 -4.23
CA ARG A 432 -10.05 -5.63 -2.87
C ARG A 432 -10.65 -7.04 -2.85
N PHE A 433 -9.82 -8.05 -3.07
CA PHE A 433 -10.26 -9.45 -3.22
C PHE A 433 -11.05 -9.98 -2.01
N TRP A 434 -10.77 -9.52 -0.79
CA TRP A 434 -11.49 -9.93 0.43
C TRP A 434 -12.95 -9.46 0.48
N ALA A 435 -13.29 -8.46 -0.32
CA ALA A 435 -14.63 -7.87 -0.36
C ALA A 435 -15.53 -8.50 -1.44
N ALA A 436 -14.94 -9.37 -2.26
CA ALA A 436 -15.57 -9.86 -3.46
C ALA A 436 -16.60 -10.94 -3.22
N GLU A 437 -17.63 -10.92 -4.05
CA GLU A 437 -18.71 -11.90 -4.06
C GLU A 437 -18.59 -12.78 -5.29
N LEU A 438 -18.46 -14.07 -5.06
CA LEU A 438 -18.49 -15.12 -6.07
C LEU A 438 -19.85 -15.81 -5.98
N ASN A 439 -20.68 -15.66 -7.02
CA ASN A 439 -22.05 -16.21 -7.07
C ASN A 439 -22.93 -15.80 -5.87
N GLY A 440 -22.75 -14.58 -5.36
CA GLY A 440 -23.48 -14.06 -4.19
C GLY A 440 -22.86 -14.41 -2.83
N GLU A 441 -21.77 -15.16 -2.79
CA GLU A 441 -21.06 -15.54 -1.56
C GLU A 441 -19.71 -14.83 -1.44
N ARG A 442 -19.38 -14.37 -0.23
CA ARG A 442 -18.04 -13.80 0.06
C ARG A 442 -17.07 -14.88 0.49
N VAL A 443 -16.64 -15.69 -0.47
CA VAL A 443 -15.70 -16.81 -0.24
C VAL A 443 -14.41 -16.33 0.43
N LEU A 444 -13.94 -15.12 0.13
CA LEU A 444 -12.71 -14.56 0.71
C LEU A 444 -12.97 -13.60 1.89
N ALA A 445 -14.18 -13.55 2.44
CA ALA A 445 -14.43 -12.75 3.65
C ALA A 445 -13.68 -13.28 4.89
N PRO A 446 -13.63 -14.61 5.15
CA PRO A 446 -12.82 -15.15 6.24
C PRO A 446 -11.33 -14.87 6.02
N ARG A 447 -10.59 -14.61 7.10
CA ARG A 447 -9.20 -14.15 7.00
C ARG A 447 -8.26 -15.25 6.56
N GLU A 448 -8.47 -16.46 7.05
CA GLU A 448 -7.77 -17.67 6.66
C GLU A 448 -7.93 -17.95 5.16
N HIS A 449 -9.10 -17.66 4.58
CA HIS A 449 -9.34 -17.78 3.14
C HIS A 449 -8.54 -16.72 2.37
N GLN A 450 -8.42 -15.49 2.88
CA GLN A 450 -7.59 -14.44 2.27
C GLN A 450 -6.11 -14.84 2.24
N TRP A 451 -5.59 -15.42 3.31
CA TRP A 451 -4.20 -15.90 3.34
C TRP A 451 -3.98 -17.08 2.40
N TYR A 452 -4.92 -18.02 2.36
CA TYR A 452 -4.83 -19.16 1.45
C TYR A 452 -4.90 -18.70 -0.02
N PHE A 453 -5.83 -17.81 -0.36
CA PHE A 453 -5.92 -17.19 -1.69
C PHE A 453 -4.61 -16.51 -2.09
N MET A 454 -4.06 -15.67 -1.20
CA MET A 454 -2.79 -14.99 -1.47
C MET A 454 -1.62 -15.96 -1.56
N HIS A 455 -1.57 -16.99 -0.70
CA HIS A 455 -0.55 -18.01 -0.76
C HIS A 455 -0.56 -18.71 -2.12
N LYS A 456 -1.75 -19.18 -2.55
CA LYS A 456 -1.96 -19.89 -3.81
C LYS A 456 -1.68 -18.99 -5.01
N LEU A 457 -2.13 -17.74 -4.99
CA LEU A 457 -1.83 -16.75 -6.03
C LEU A 457 -0.32 -16.54 -6.21
N LEU A 458 0.41 -16.34 -5.11
CA LEU A 458 1.85 -16.11 -5.15
C LEU A 458 2.63 -17.37 -5.53
N ASP A 459 2.14 -18.55 -5.15
CA ASP A 459 2.72 -19.84 -5.55
C ASP A 459 2.53 -20.09 -7.06
N THR A 460 1.32 -19.82 -7.58
CA THR A 460 1.00 -19.94 -9.01
C THR A 460 1.80 -18.94 -9.87
N VAL A 461 1.95 -17.70 -9.41
CA VAL A 461 2.69 -16.66 -10.16
C VAL A 461 4.20 -16.81 -9.99
N GLY A 462 4.70 -17.07 -8.78
CA GLY A 462 6.11 -17.35 -8.49
C GLY A 462 7.04 -16.14 -8.37
N GLY A 463 6.52 -14.90 -8.43
CA GLY A 463 7.29 -13.67 -8.26
C GLY A 463 7.29 -13.11 -6.82
N PRO A 464 8.14 -12.11 -6.53
CA PRO A 464 8.22 -11.49 -5.20
C PRO A 464 7.03 -10.57 -4.91
N VAL A 465 6.75 -10.34 -3.62
CA VAL A 465 5.81 -9.31 -3.15
C VAL A 465 6.58 -8.10 -2.68
N ILE A 466 6.24 -6.91 -3.18
CA ILE A 466 6.83 -5.65 -2.80
C ILE A 466 5.73 -4.78 -2.19
N GLY A 467 5.96 -4.24 -0.98
CA GLY A 467 4.96 -3.44 -0.31
C GLY A 467 5.49 -2.67 0.89
N ILE A 468 4.62 -1.87 1.49
CA ILE A 468 4.90 -1.10 2.71
C ILE A 468 4.06 -1.63 3.89
N ARG A 469 4.50 -1.28 5.09
CA ARG A 469 3.87 -1.44 6.41
C ARG A 469 2.48 -2.08 6.41
N SER A 470 2.45 -3.41 6.33
CA SER A 470 1.24 -4.21 6.49
C SER A 470 1.55 -5.48 7.25
N GLY A 471 0.85 -5.70 8.37
CA GLY A 471 0.80 -7.00 9.06
C GLY A 471 0.23 -8.13 8.19
N ALA A 472 -0.18 -7.83 6.94
CA ALA A 472 -0.54 -8.83 5.95
C ALA A 472 0.66 -9.41 5.18
N LEU A 473 1.82 -8.74 5.14
CA LEU A 473 2.99 -9.22 4.38
C LEU A 473 3.80 -10.29 5.13
N GLU A 474 3.87 -10.19 6.46
CA GLU A 474 4.60 -11.11 7.33
C GLU A 474 4.12 -12.57 7.18
N PRO A 475 2.80 -12.86 7.15
CA PRO A 475 2.30 -14.19 6.86
C PRO A 475 2.83 -14.78 5.55
N PHE A 476 2.99 -13.98 4.49
CA PHE A 476 3.49 -14.47 3.20
C PHE A 476 4.95 -14.88 3.28
N ALA A 477 5.78 -14.07 3.95
CA ALA A 477 7.17 -14.43 4.20
C ALA A 477 7.28 -15.73 5.02
N LEU A 478 6.44 -15.89 6.04
CA LEU A 478 6.41 -17.10 6.87
C LEU A 478 5.95 -18.35 6.12
N MET A 479 5.13 -18.19 5.07
CA MET A 479 4.77 -19.26 4.13
C MET A 479 5.84 -19.54 3.07
N GLY A 480 6.96 -18.82 3.09
CA GLY A 480 8.10 -19.02 2.19
C GLY A 480 8.14 -18.08 0.98
N HIS A 481 7.20 -17.13 0.87
CA HIS A 481 7.16 -16.19 -0.25
C HIS A 481 8.18 -15.08 -0.06
N GLN A 482 8.87 -14.68 -1.13
CA GLN A 482 9.82 -13.58 -1.07
C GLN A 482 9.08 -12.26 -0.90
N VAL A 483 9.30 -11.58 0.22
CA VAL A 483 8.73 -10.27 0.54
C VAL A 483 9.84 -9.23 0.56
N ILE A 484 9.69 -8.17 -0.23
CA ILE A 484 10.50 -6.97 -0.17
C ILE A 484 9.69 -5.88 0.54
N TYR A 485 10.11 -5.55 1.75
CA TYR A 485 9.46 -4.56 2.59
C TYR A 485 10.12 -3.19 2.42
N LEU A 486 9.36 -2.22 1.93
CA LEU A 486 9.80 -0.83 1.83
C LEU A 486 9.62 -0.15 3.18
N GLU A 487 10.72 0.27 3.80
CA GLU A 487 10.72 0.97 5.08
C GLU A 487 11.37 2.34 4.97
N HIS A 488 10.66 3.40 5.35
CA HIS A 488 11.28 4.69 5.53
C HIS A 488 12.21 4.71 6.76
N LYS A 489 13.39 5.32 6.62
CA LYS A 489 14.39 5.42 7.70
C LYS A 489 13.87 6.00 9.03
N ASP A 490 12.90 6.93 8.99
CA ASP A 490 12.36 7.57 10.21
C ASP A 490 11.01 6.96 10.64
N MET A 491 10.65 5.78 10.12
CA MET A 491 9.42 5.09 10.52
C MET A 491 9.49 4.65 12.00
N PHE A 492 8.33 4.56 12.67
CA PHE A 492 8.24 4.53 14.15
C PHE A 492 8.66 3.22 14.88
N THR A 493 8.97 2.10 14.21
CA THR A 493 9.39 0.85 14.90
C THR A 493 10.29 -0.07 14.04
N PRO A 494 11.41 0.40 13.49
CA PRO A 494 12.24 -0.36 12.56
C PRO A 494 12.93 -1.56 13.22
N GLU A 495 13.04 -1.58 14.55
CA GLU A 495 13.69 -2.65 15.30
C GLU A 495 12.88 -3.95 15.28
N ARG A 496 11.54 -3.87 15.29
CA ARG A 496 10.68 -5.06 15.27
C ARG A 496 10.81 -5.81 13.96
N HIS A 497 10.71 -5.11 12.84
CA HIS A 497 10.79 -5.74 11.51
C HIS A 497 12.22 -6.15 11.14
N ALA A 498 13.23 -5.47 11.72
CA ALA A 498 14.61 -5.86 11.55
C ALA A 498 14.83 -7.33 11.91
N CYS A 499 14.26 -7.83 13.00
CA CYS A 499 14.58 -9.19 13.48
C CYS A 499 14.16 -10.34 12.53
N TRP A 500 13.32 -10.06 11.54
CA TRP A 500 12.94 -11.00 10.49
C TRP A 500 13.86 -10.95 9.27
N GLN A 501 14.61 -9.87 9.10
CA GLN A 501 15.40 -9.60 7.92
C GLN A 501 16.43 -10.71 7.67
N GLY A 502 16.27 -11.45 6.57
CA GLY A 502 17.15 -12.57 6.22
C GLY A 502 17.07 -13.80 7.15
N VAL A 503 16.19 -13.76 8.15
CA VAL A 503 15.84 -14.91 9.01
C VAL A 503 14.67 -15.69 8.41
N ILE A 504 13.71 -14.96 7.88
CA ILE A 504 12.66 -15.46 6.99
C ILE A 504 12.86 -14.82 5.60
N PRO A 505 12.15 -15.25 4.54
CA PRO A 505 12.12 -14.61 3.21
C PRO A 505 11.53 -13.17 3.18
N TYR A 506 11.87 -12.38 4.19
CA TYR A 506 11.48 -10.99 4.40
C TYR A 506 12.74 -10.14 4.28
N HIS A 507 12.78 -9.27 3.28
CA HIS A 507 13.92 -8.47 2.93
C HIS A 507 13.52 -7.00 2.93
N ARG A 508 14.01 -6.26 3.91
CA ARG A 508 13.73 -4.84 4.00
C ARG A 508 14.66 -4.04 3.10
N LEU A 509 14.09 -3.06 2.39
CA LEU A 509 14.80 -1.96 1.76
C LEU A 509 14.52 -0.68 2.57
N ILE A 510 15.56 -0.13 3.19
CA ILE A 510 15.44 1.11 3.96
C ILE A 510 15.63 2.30 3.01
N THR A 511 14.55 3.04 2.78
CA THR A 511 14.48 4.19 1.87
C THR A 511 14.82 5.48 2.59
N ASN A 512 15.46 6.42 1.88
CA ASN A 512 15.79 7.74 2.43
C ASN A 512 14.56 8.64 2.59
N HIS A 513 13.61 8.50 1.67
CA HIS A 513 12.40 9.30 1.59
C HIS A 513 11.18 8.48 2.01
N THR A 514 10.08 9.15 2.35
CA THR A 514 8.90 8.56 2.98
C THR A 514 8.17 7.63 2.01
N THR A 515 7.92 6.39 2.45
CA THR A 515 7.17 5.39 1.68
C THR A 515 5.65 5.59 1.76
N GLY A 516 5.17 6.33 2.76
CA GLY A 516 3.80 6.80 2.92
C GLY A 516 3.72 8.29 3.24
N TYR A 517 2.56 8.77 3.70
CA TYR A 517 2.29 10.20 3.92
C TYR A 517 2.59 10.61 5.36
N LEU A 518 3.17 11.79 5.54
CA LEU A 518 3.55 12.30 6.88
C LEU A 518 2.36 12.85 7.67
N ASN A 519 1.25 13.20 7.02
CA ASN A 519 0.08 13.79 7.66
C ASN A 519 -1.23 13.22 7.08
N LYS A 520 -2.26 13.14 7.94
CA LYS A 520 -3.63 12.68 7.63
C LYS A 520 -4.28 13.42 6.45
N GLU A 521 -3.82 14.65 6.20
CA GLU A 521 -4.52 15.67 5.41
C GLU A 521 -3.89 15.89 4.03
N SER A 522 -2.92 15.10 3.57
CA SER A 522 -2.00 15.59 2.54
C SER A 522 -2.42 15.44 1.07
N GLU A 523 -3.51 14.75 0.71
CA GLU A 523 -3.88 14.63 -0.72
C GLU A 523 -5.20 15.31 -1.03
N THR A 524 -6.28 15.02 -0.33
CA THR A 524 -7.57 15.68 -0.57
C THR A 524 -7.52 17.17 -0.22
N PHE A 525 -6.91 17.56 0.92
CA PHE A 525 -6.74 18.98 1.25
C PHE A 525 -5.66 19.65 0.38
N ARG A 526 -4.58 18.95 -0.01
CA ARG A 526 -3.60 19.43 -0.99
C ARG A 526 -4.24 19.71 -2.34
N ASP A 527 -5.07 18.80 -2.81
CA ASP A 527 -5.73 18.87 -4.11
C ASP A 527 -6.85 19.90 -4.09
N ASN A 528 -7.62 19.99 -3.00
CA ASN A 528 -8.62 21.05 -2.79
C ASN A 528 -7.96 22.43 -2.64
N ALA A 529 -6.91 22.58 -1.83
CA ALA A 529 -6.19 23.84 -1.67
C ALA A 529 -5.60 24.32 -3.00
N LEU A 530 -5.11 23.41 -3.83
CA LEU A 530 -4.57 23.76 -5.15
C LEU A 530 -5.68 24.05 -6.17
N ARG A 531 -6.78 23.28 -6.16
CA ARG A 531 -7.97 23.56 -6.98
C ARG A 531 -8.54 24.95 -6.66
N SER A 532 -8.74 25.26 -5.38
CA SER A 532 -9.19 26.58 -4.92
C SER A 532 -8.23 27.69 -5.33
N LEU A 533 -6.91 27.48 -5.16
CA LEU A 533 -5.89 28.44 -5.58
C LEU A 533 -5.91 28.71 -7.08
N LEU A 534 -6.17 27.69 -7.90
CA LEU A 534 -6.23 27.80 -9.35
C LEU A 534 -7.54 28.42 -9.84
N SER A 535 -8.69 27.99 -9.30
CA SER A 535 -9.99 28.58 -9.62
C SER A 535 -10.00 30.08 -9.34
N GLU A 536 -9.44 30.51 -8.21
CA GLU A 536 -9.29 31.94 -7.90
C GLU A 536 -8.34 32.67 -8.86
N THR A 537 -7.23 32.03 -9.26
CA THR A 537 -6.26 32.63 -10.19
C THR A 537 -6.86 32.79 -11.59
N LEU A 538 -7.61 31.79 -12.05
CA LEU A 538 -8.32 31.79 -13.33
C LEU A 538 -9.46 32.80 -13.34
N GLN A 539 -10.31 32.78 -12.31
CA GLN A 539 -11.42 33.72 -12.19
C GLN A 539 -10.94 35.17 -12.22
N ARG A 540 -9.82 35.49 -11.57
CA ARG A 540 -9.24 36.84 -11.60
C ARG A 540 -8.60 37.22 -12.94
N ARG A 541 -7.98 36.26 -13.66
CA ARG A 541 -7.50 36.48 -15.04
C ARG A 541 -8.68 36.79 -15.98
N LEU A 542 -9.79 36.07 -15.83
CA LEU A 542 -11.02 36.29 -16.58
C LEU A 542 -11.66 37.65 -16.22
N GLU A 543 -11.65 38.03 -14.94
CA GLU A 543 -12.21 39.31 -14.47
C GLU A 543 -11.40 40.55 -14.89
N ARG A 544 -10.09 40.43 -15.14
CA ARG A 544 -9.20 41.61 -15.34
C ARG A 544 -8.43 41.65 -16.66
N GLY A 545 -8.57 40.64 -17.52
CA GLY A 545 -7.95 40.57 -18.84
C GLY A 545 -6.48 40.14 -18.82
N ALA A 546 -6.00 39.55 -19.92
CA ALA A 546 -4.74 38.82 -20.03
C ALA A 546 -3.43 39.65 -19.92
N ALA A 547 -3.52 40.97 -19.65
CA ALA A 547 -2.42 41.91 -19.90
C ALA A 547 -1.67 42.41 -18.66
N ASP A 548 -2.00 41.98 -17.44
CA ASP A 548 -1.36 42.52 -16.23
C ASP A 548 -0.17 41.65 -15.76
N PRO A 549 1.11 42.10 -15.86
CA PRO A 549 2.28 41.23 -15.70
C PRO A 549 2.88 41.20 -14.28
N GLN A 550 2.34 41.94 -13.31
CA GLN A 550 2.98 42.06 -11.99
C GLN A 550 2.20 41.39 -10.87
N TYR A 551 2.53 40.14 -10.56
CA TYR A 551 2.38 39.66 -9.18
C TYR A 551 3.50 38.70 -8.78
N GLY A 552 4.24 39.09 -7.74
CA GLY A 552 5.15 38.21 -7.01
C GLY A 552 4.40 37.26 -6.05
N PRO A 553 5.04 36.16 -5.63
CA PRO A 553 4.37 35.11 -4.86
C PRO A 553 3.96 35.60 -3.46
N TRP A 554 2.75 35.22 -3.02
CA TRP A 554 2.28 35.50 -1.65
C TRP A 554 3.00 34.60 -0.63
N PRO A 555 3.52 35.12 0.49
CA PRO A 555 4.35 34.36 1.44
C PRO A 555 3.69 33.09 2.00
N ASP A 556 2.44 33.16 2.47
CA ASP A 556 1.73 32.01 3.07
C ASP A 556 1.36 30.94 2.01
N ARG A 557 1.15 31.36 0.76
CA ARG A 557 0.83 30.47 -0.36
C ARG A 557 2.08 29.82 -0.96
N GLN A 558 3.19 30.55 -1.04
CA GLN A 558 4.48 30.02 -1.44
C GLN A 558 4.96 28.97 -0.42
N GLN A 559 4.69 29.20 0.87
CA GLN A 559 4.94 28.21 1.90
C GLN A 559 4.09 26.95 1.72
N SER A 560 2.82 27.11 1.34
CA SER A 560 1.92 25.97 1.07
C SER A 560 2.35 25.18 -0.17
N LEU A 561 2.67 25.85 -1.28
CA LEU A 561 3.22 25.23 -2.50
C LEU A 561 4.54 24.52 -2.24
N SER A 562 5.47 25.17 -1.53
CA SER A 562 6.75 24.57 -1.14
C SER A 562 6.54 23.29 -0.31
N ARG A 563 5.62 23.30 0.68
CA ARG A 563 5.30 22.10 1.46
C ARG A 563 4.74 20.96 0.60
N MET A 564 3.97 21.28 -0.44
CA MET A 564 3.42 20.28 -1.37
C MET A 564 4.51 19.70 -2.29
N GLU A 565 5.38 20.55 -2.83
CA GLU A 565 6.52 20.12 -3.64
C GLU A 565 7.51 19.29 -2.82
N ASP A 566 7.75 19.68 -1.56
CA ASP A 566 8.56 18.92 -0.61
C ASP A 566 7.95 17.55 -0.32
N ASP A 567 6.63 17.43 -0.16
CA ASP A 567 5.97 16.14 0.05
C ASP A 567 6.08 15.24 -1.19
N LEU A 568 5.89 15.78 -2.39
CA LEU A 568 6.04 15.04 -3.64
C LEU A 568 7.48 14.56 -3.83
N ALA A 569 8.46 15.43 -3.58
CA ALA A 569 9.88 15.07 -3.64
C ALA A 569 10.26 14.00 -2.60
N ARG A 570 9.58 13.97 -1.44
CA ARG A 570 9.72 12.93 -0.41
C ARG A 570 9.01 11.62 -0.76
N GLY A 571 8.36 11.51 -1.91
CA GLY A 571 7.71 10.30 -2.39
C GLY A 571 8.47 9.54 -3.47
N ILE A 572 9.76 9.82 -3.67
CA ILE A 572 10.56 9.30 -4.78
C ILE A 572 11.75 8.49 -4.26
N LEU A 573 12.02 7.34 -4.90
CA LEU A 573 13.24 6.56 -4.65
C LEU A 573 14.39 7.09 -5.52
N SER A 574 15.60 7.12 -4.96
CA SER A 574 16.81 7.36 -5.73
C SER A 574 17.06 6.24 -6.74
N SER A 575 17.83 6.51 -7.80
CA SER A 575 18.12 5.46 -8.80
C SER A 575 18.95 4.33 -8.20
N ASN A 576 19.79 4.61 -7.21
CA ASN A 576 20.52 3.58 -6.46
C ASN A 576 19.59 2.68 -5.62
N GLU A 577 18.56 3.24 -4.98
CA GLU A 577 17.56 2.43 -4.25
C GLU A 577 16.75 1.54 -5.20
N LEU A 578 16.37 2.05 -6.39
CA LEU A 578 15.69 1.24 -7.40
C LEU A 578 16.56 0.10 -7.93
N LYS A 579 17.84 0.36 -8.25
CA LYS A 579 18.79 -0.68 -8.67
C LYS A 579 18.93 -1.76 -7.61
N LEU A 580 19.02 -1.36 -6.34
CA LEU A 580 19.09 -2.29 -5.23
C LEU A 580 17.80 -3.12 -5.11
N LEU A 581 16.63 -2.51 -5.19
CA LEU A 581 15.33 -3.19 -5.19
C LEU A 581 15.24 -4.24 -6.30
N VAL A 582 15.59 -3.86 -7.53
CA VAL A 582 15.59 -4.76 -8.70
C VAL A 582 16.60 -5.90 -8.50
N ALA A 583 17.75 -5.65 -7.91
CA ALA A 583 18.72 -6.70 -7.60
C ALA A 583 18.22 -7.64 -6.47
N MET A 584 17.44 -7.13 -5.51
CA MET A 584 16.86 -7.92 -4.43
C MET A 584 15.84 -8.93 -4.96
N THR A 585 15.02 -8.58 -5.97
CA THR A 585 14.07 -9.53 -6.58
C THR A 585 14.76 -10.76 -7.15
N ARG A 586 15.98 -10.59 -7.68
CA ARG A 586 16.77 -11.68 -8.28
C ARG A 586 17.59 -12.45 -7.25
N SER A 587 18.22 -11.75 -6.32
CA SER A 587 19.16 -12.37 -5.37
C SER A 587 18.46 -13.15 -4.26
N ARG A 588 17.22 -12.80 -3.91
CA ARG A 588 16.48 -13.41 -2.78
C ARG A 588 17.24 -13.32 -1.44
N THR A 589 17.97 -12.22 -1.26
CA THR A 589 18.78 -11.95 -0.06
C THR A 589 18.44 -10.58 0.53
N THR A 590 19.03 -10.26 1.69
CA THR A 590 18.85 -8.96 2.33
C THR A 590 19.45 -7.83 1.49
N ALA A 591 18.89 -6.61 1.59
CA ALA A 591 19.43 -5.44 0.89
C ALA A 591 20.93 -5.21 1.17
N MET A 592 21.39 -5.48 2.38
CA MET A 592 22.81 -5.38 2.75
C MET A 592 23.68 -6.36 1.96
N GLN A 593 23.25 -7.63 1.86
CA GLN A 593 23.95 -8.67 1.10
C GLN A 593 23.88 -8.39 -0.40
N THR A 594 22.71 -8.02 -0.92
CA THR A 594 22.52 -7.65 -2.33
C THR A 594 23.41 -6.47 -2.72
N ALA A 595 23.54 -5.45 -1.86
CA ALA A 595 24.35 -4.28 -2.12
C ALA A 595 25.87 -4.59 -2.22
N ALA A 596 26.30 -5.71 -1.64
CA ALA A 596 27.67 -6.21 -1.72
C ALA A 596 27.94 -7.08 -2.98
N LEU A 597 26.90 -7.53 -3.69
CA LEU A 597 27.07 -8.35 -4.88
C LEU A 597 27.68 -7.54 -6.04
N PRO A 598 28.59 -8.15 -6.83
CA PRO A 598 29.07 -7.54 -8.06
C PRO A 598 27.91 -7.28 -9.04
N GLY A 599 27.89 -6.10 -9.66
CA GLY A 599 26.89 -5.75 -10.67
C GLY A 599 25.59 -5.15 -10.14
N THR A 600 25.31 -5.15 -8.83
CA THR A 600 24.10 -4.54 -8.25
C THR A 600 23.92 -3.07 -8.65
N PHE A 601 25.01 -2.31 -8.63
CA PHE A 601 25.01 -0.89 -9.03
C PHE A 601 25.68 -0.65 -10.39
N GLY A 602 25.97 -1.73 -11.14
CA GLY A 602 26.57 -1.65 -12.47
C GLY A 602 25.61 -1.00 -13.49
N ALA A 603 26.16 -0.46 -14.57
CA ALA A 603 25.35 0.05 -15.67
C ALA A 603 24.54 -1.10 -16.30
N ALA A 604 23.27 -0.84 -16.63
CA ALA A 604 22.48 -1.77 -17.44
C ALA A 604 23.28 -2.15 -18.71
N PRO A 605 23.26 -3.41 -19.16
CA PRO A 605 23.82 -3.76 -20.45
C PRO A 605 23.17 -2.84 -21.49
N ARG A 606 23.98 -2.15 -22.28
CA ARG A 606 23.46 -1.39 -23.43
C ARG A 606 22.66 -2.37 -24.27
N ALA A 607 21.39 -2.07 -24.52
CA ALA A 607 20.60 -2.78 -25.51
C ALA A 607 21.38 -2.73 -26.83
N SER A 608 21.78 -3.90 -27.31
CA SER A 608 22.41 -4.11 -28.61
C SER A 608 21.37 -4.11 -29.71
#